data_AF-A0A7J3MSS2-F1
#
_entry.id   AF-A0A7J3MSS2-F1
#
_cell.length_a   1.000
_cell.length_b   1.000
_cell.length_c   1.000
_cell.angle_alpha   90.00
_cell.angle_beta   90.00
_cell.angle_gamma   90.00
#
_symmetry.space_group_name_H-M   'P 1'
#
loop_
_entity.id
_entity.type
_entity.pdbx_description
1 polymer ?
#
loop_
_entity_poly.entity_id
_entity_poly.type
_entity_poly.pdbx_seq_one_letter_code
_entity_poly.pdbx_strand_id
1 'polypeptide(L)'
;MIKGWLLDLHPEGPNSVALWIKRGPKDVYKHVVEWLPKICLTGPVPKLIELYQYLSSSCRVSIVEKFIEPGRKHRKVLEISVPIGFKKLLARKLLE
;
A
#
# COMPACT_ATOMS: atom_id res chain seq x y z
N MET A 1 8.44 -12.58 -14.65
CA MET A 1 8.25 -13.08 -13.26
C MET A 1 9.57 -13.66 -12.80
N ILE A 2 10.15 -13.13 -11.73
CA ILE A 2 11.46 -13.57 -11.25
C ILE A 2 11.27 -14.75 -10.28
N LYS A 3 12.02 -15.86 -10.48
CA LYS A 3 11.93 -17.08 -9.67
C LYS A 3 13.07 -17.13 -8.65
N GLY A 4 12.74 -17.32 -7.37
CA GLY A 4 13.71 -17.45 -6.29
C GLY A 4 13.06 -17.31 -4.91
N TRP A 5 13.89 -17.28 -3.87
CA TRP A 5 13.48 -17.08 -2.48
C TRP A 5 13.74 -15.64 -2.07
N LEU A 6 12.71 -14.95 -1.56
CA LEU A 6 12.88 -13.61 -0.99
C LEU A 6 13.73 -13.72 0.29
N LEU A 7 14.86 -13.03 0.31
CA LEU A 7 15.75 -12.96 1.46
C LEU A 7 15.43 -11.74 2.34
N ASP A 8 15.25 -10.60 1.70
CA ASP A 8 15.06 -9.33 2.39
C ASP A 8 14.29 -8.33 1.52
N LEU A 9 13.66 -7.35 2.15
CA LEU A 9 12.94 -6.25 1.52
C LEU A 9 13.18 -4.94 2.28
N HIS A 10 13.54 -3.88 1.56
CA HIS A 10 13.72 -2.55 2.16
C HIS A 10 13.28 -1.44 1.18
N PRO A 11 12.86 -0.28 1.69
CA PRO A 11 12.62 0.89 0.86
C PRO A 11 13.88 1.28 0.07
N GLU A 12 13.73 1.50 -1.24
CA GLU A 12 14.81 2.00 -2.10
C GLU A 12 14.61 3.48 -2.44
N GLY A 13 13.37 3.95 -2.40
CA GLY A 13 12.99 5.32 -2.70
C GLY A 13 11.57 5.62 -2.23
N PRO A 14 11.02 6.81 -2.50
CA PRO A 14 9.70 7.20 -2.00
C PRO A 14 8.58 6.30 -2.52
N ASN A 15 8.72 5.69 -3.69
CA ASN A 15 7.68 4.88 -4.34
C ASN A 15 8.18 3.48 -4.75
N SER A 16 9.23 2.98 -4.10
CA SER A 16 9.86 1.72 -4.49
C SER A 16 10.42 0.94 -3.31
N VAL A 17 10.39 -0.38 -3.46
CA VAL A 17 10.99 -1.34 -2.55
C VAL A 17 11.97 -2.20 -3.33
N ALA A 18 13.15 -2.40 -2.77
CA ALA A 18 14.11 -3.36 -3.24
C ALA A 18 13.82 -4.73 -2.61
N LEU A 19 13.71 -5.75 -3.46
CA LEU A 19 13.59 -7.15 -3.10
C LEU A 19 14.94 -7.83 -3.35
N TRP A 20 15.58 -8.35 -2.30
CA TRP A 20 16.74 -9.21 -2.44
C TRP A 20 16.28 -10.65 -2.56
N ILE A 21 16.60 -11.30 -3.67
CA ILE A 21 16.09 -12.64 -3.98
C ILE A 21 17.26 -13.57 -4.28
N LYS A 22 17.24 -14.75 -3.65
CA LYS A 22 18.19 -15.84 -3.88
C LYS A 22 17.70 -16.79 -4.96
N ARG A 23 18.57 -17.10 -5.93
CA ARG A 23 18.31 -18.12 -6.95
C ARG A 23 19.50 -19.06 -7.02
N GLY A 24 19.32 -20.28 -6.52
CA GLY A 24 20.43 -21.23 -6.40
C GLY A 24 21.43 -20.87 -5.29
N PRO A 25 22.54 -21.60 -5.19
CA PRO A 25 23.41 -21.53 -4.01
C PRO A 25 24.14 -20.19 -3.83
N LYS A 26 24.54 -19.55 -4.93
CA LYS A 26 25.44 -18.38 -4.94
C LYS A 26 24.85 -17.11 -5.57
N ASP A 27 23.70 -17.17 -6.23
CA ASP A 27 23.15 -15.98 -6.90
C ASP A 27 22.14 -15.26 -6.01
N VAL A 28 22.45 -14.00 -5.72
CA VAL A 28 21.56 -13.05 -5.06
C VAL A 28 21.44 -11.83 -5.98
N TYR A 29 20.21 -11.42 -6.28
CA TYR A 29 19.95 -10.24 -7.08
C TYR A 29 18.98 -9.30 -6.39
N LYS A 30 19.16 -8.02 -6.67
CA LYS A 30 18.27 -6.93 -6.26
C LYS A 30 17.24 -6.70 -7.37
N HIS A 31 15.96 -6.76 -7.03
CA HIS A 31 14.89 -6.36 -7.93
C HIS A 31 14.11 -5.20 -7.30
N VAL A 32 14.10 -4.06 -7.98
CA VAL A 32 13.36 -2.88 -7.52
C VAL A 32 11.98 -2.90 -8.16
N VAL A 33 10.95 -2.82 -7.32
CA VAL A 33 9.56 -2.78 -7.76
C VAL A 33 8.91 -1.48 -7.28
N GLU A 34 7.96 -0.97 -8.06
CA GLU A 34 7.08 0.10 -7.59
C GLU A 34 6.26 -0.43 -6.41
N TRP A 35 6.32 0.29 -5.29
CA TRP A 35 5.55 -0.06 -4.12
C TRP A 35 5.23 1.18 -3.30
N LEU A 36 3.96 1.29 -2.91
CA LEU A 36 3.44 2.36 -2.08
C LEU A 36 2.73 1.76 -0.88
N PRO A 37 3.05 2.16 0.37
CA PRO A 37 2.24 1.79 1.51
C PRO A 37 0.79 2.27 1.33
N LYS A 38 -0.15 1.47 1.83
CA LYS A 38 -1.58 1.80 1.78
C LYS A 38 -2.11 2.20 3.15
N ILE A 39 -3.01 3.19 3.17
CA ILE A 39 -3.91 3.50 4.29
C ILE A 39 -5.30 3.02 3.87
N CYS A 40 -5.95 2.25 4.74
CA CYS A 40 -7.32 1.78 4.51
C CYS A 40 -8.26 2.51 5.47
N LEU A 41 -9.25 3.21 4.93
CA LEU A 41 -10.29 3.86 5.72
C LEU A 41 -11.60 3.10 5.60
N THR A 42 -12.31 2.99 6.71
CA THR A 42 -13.59 2.31 6.83
C THR A 42 -14.62 3.30 7.34
N GLY A 43 -15.86 3.22 6.86
CA GLY A 43 -16.90 4.14 7.29
C GLY A 43 -18.13 4.08 6.38
N PRO A 44 -19.08 5.00 6.57
CA PRO A 44 -20.24 5.13 5.69
C PRO A 44 -19.82 5.35 4.24
N VAL A 45 -20.40 4.60 3.31
CA VAL A 45 -20.07 4.67 1.87
C VAL A 45 -20.13 6.10 1.31
N PRO A 46 -21.13 6.95 1.64
CA PRO A 46 -21.15 8.34 1.17
C PRO A 46 -19.92 9.15 1.58
N LYS A 47 -19.44 8.96 2.82
CA LYS A 47 -18.22 9.62 3.32
C LYS A 47 -16.95 9.11 2.65
N LEU A 48 -16.89 7.83 2.31
CA LEU A 48 -15.78 7.27 1.55
C LEU A 48 -15.73 7.85 0.12
N ILE A 49 -16.89 8.10 -0.50
CA ILE A 49 -16.99 8.72 -1.83
C ILE A 49 -16.55 10.19 -1.77
N GLU A 50 -16.98 10.94 -0.76
CA GLU A 50 -16.56 12.34 -0.54
C GLU A 50 -15.03 12.44 -0.40
N LEU A 51 -14.43 11.60 0.45
CA LEU A 51 -12.97 11.54 0.61
C LEU A 51 -12.24 11.09 -0.66
N TYR A 52 -12.81 10.13 -1.41
CA TYR A 52 -12.25 9.73 -2.70
C TYR A 52 -12.16 10.92 -3.65
N GLN A 53 -13.24 11.69 -3.80
CA GLN A 53 -13.27 12.86 -4.68
C GLN A 53 -12.22 13.90 -4.25
N TYR A 54 -12.17 14.22 -2.95
CA TYR A 54 -11.21 15.16 -2.39
C TYR A 54 -9.75 14.75 -2.64
N LEU A 55 -9.41 13.48 -2.40
CA LEU A 55 -8.03 12.99 -2.47
C LEU A 55 -7.59 12.62 -3.88
N SER A 56 -8.51 12.32 -4.80
CA SER A 56 -8.19 11.80 -6.15
C SER A 56 -7.31 12.72 -7.00
N SER A 57 -7.29 14.02 -6.70
CA SER A 57 -6.43 15.00 -7.36
C SER A 57 -4.95 14.92 -6.93
N SER A 58 -4.68 14.35 -5.75
CA SER A 58 -3.37 14.43 -5.09
C SER A 58 -2.78 13.06 -4.69
N CYS A 59 -3.60 12.02 -4.69
CA CYS A 59 -3.25 10.69 -4.22
C CYS A 59 -3.85 9.61 -5.13
N ARG A 60 -3.16 8.46 -5.21
CA ARG A 60 -3.72 7.27 -5.84
C ARG A 60 -4.70 6.61 -4.87
N VAL A 61 -5.99 6.77 -5.14
CA VAL A 61 -7.08 6.27 -4.30
C VAL A 61 -7.95 5.26 -5.04
N SER A 62 -8.52 4.30 -4.32
CA SER A 62 -9.45 3.31 -4.86
C SER A 62 -10.44 2.85 -3.80
N ILE A 63 -11.71 2.67 -4.17
CA ILE A 63 -12.69 1.99 -3.32
C ILE A 63 -12.67 0.50 -3.65
N VAL A 64 -12.36 -0.34 -2.67
CA VAL A 64 -12.23 -1.80 -2.84
C VAL A 64 -12.96 -2.54 -1.73
N GLU A 65 -13.24 -3.84 -1.94
CA GLU A 65 -13.77 -4.72 -0.91
C GLU A 65 -12.63 -5.48 -0.20
N LYS A 66 -12.57 -5.39 1.14
CA LYS A 66 -11.53 -6.04 1.94
C LYS A 66 -12.07 -6.68 3.21
N PHE A 67 -11.40 -7.75 3.63
CA PHE A 67 -11.48 -8.23 5.02
C PHE A 67 -10.74 -7.24 5.91
N ILE A 68 -11.45 -6.67 6.87
CA ILE A 68 -10.87 -5.74 7.85
C ILE A 68 -10.55 -6.48 9.16
N GLU A 69 -11.30 -7.56 9.41
CA GLU A 69 -11.11 -8.46 10.52
C GLU A 69 -11.11 -9.90 9.97
N PRO A 70 -10.21 -10.78 10.44
CA PRO A 70 -10.23 -12.20 10.09
C PRO A 70 -11.62 -12.83 10.34
N GLY A 71 -12.14 -13.58 9.37
CA GLY A 71 -13.41 -14.31 9.51
C GLY A 71 -14.69 -13.47 9.40
N ARG A 72 -14.61 -12.16 9.20
CA ARG A 72 -15.79 -11.29 8.96
C ARG A 72 -16.11 -11.17 7.47
N LYS A 73 -17.28 -10.61 7.15
CA LYS A 73 -17.62 -10.24 5.76
C LYS A 73 -16.71 -9.12 5.26
N HIS A 74 -16.48 -9.10 3.95
CA HIS A 74 -15.84 -7.98 3.28
C HIS A 74 -16.62 -6.69 3.54
N ARG A 75 -15.88 -5.58 3.63
CA ARG A 75 -16.45 -4.23 3.68
C ARG A 75 -15.81 -3.38 2.60
N LYS A 76 -16.56 -2.40 2.10
CA LYS A 76 -16.02 -1.34 1.25
C LYS A 76 -15.07 -0.49 2.08
N VAL A 77 -13.88 -0.28 1.55
CA VAL A 77 -12.85 0.58 2.13
C VAL A 77 -12.33 1.55 1.09
N LEU A 78 -11.93 2.73 1.53
CA LEU A 78 -11.12 3.63 0.73
C LEU A 78 -9.64 3.26 0.96
N GLU A 79 -8.98 2.76 -0.07
CA GLU A 79 -7.52 2.59 -0.09
C GLU A 79 -6.86 3.84 -0.65
N ILE A 80 -5.87 4.34 0.09
CA ILE A 80 -5.04 5.48 -0.31
C ILE A 80 -3.61 4.99 -0.37
N SER A 81 -3.01 4.99 -1.56
CA SER A 81 -1.59 4.69 -1.75
C SER A 81 -0.78 5.96 -1.53
N VAL A 82 0.21 5.91 -0.65
CA VAL A 82 1.02 7.06 -0.25
C VAL A 82 2.50 6.77 -0.40
N PRO A 83 3.35 7.76 -0.72
CA PRO A 83 4.78 7.57 -0.71
C PRO A 83 5.30 7.09 0.65
N ILE A 84 6.38 6.31 0.63
CA ILE A 84 7.14 5.91 1.81
C ILE A 84 7.57 7.17 2.57
N GLY A 85 7.37 7.17 3.89
CA GLY A 85 7.60 8.34 4.76
C GLY A 85 6.40 9.28 4.92
N PHE A 86 5.48 9.34 3.95
CA PHE A 86 4.33 10.25 4.00
C PHE A 86 3.11 9.67 4.73
N LYS A 87 3.09 8.36 4.94
CA LYS A 87 1.97 7.64 5.57
C LYS A 87 1.55 8.25 6.91
N LYS A 88 2.52 8.53 7.80
CA LYS A 88 2.25 9.07 9.14
C LYS A 88 1.64 10.47 9.09
N LEU A 89 2.15 11.31 8.18
CA LEU A 89 1.66 12.67 8.00
C LEU A 89 0.22 12.69 7.49
N LEU A 90 -0.09 11.88 6.47
CA LEU A 90 -1.45 11.81 5.95
C LEU A 90 -2.41 11.19 6.96
N ALA A 91 -2.00 10.13 7.65
CA ALA A 91 -2.82 9.50 8.69
C ALA A 91 -3.23 10.50 9.78
N ARG A 92 -2.33 11.39 10.20
CA ARG A 92 -2.66 12.44 11.18
C ARG A 92 -3.72 13.40 10.64
N LYS A 93 -3.57 13.89 9.40
CA LYS A 93 -4.54 14.79 8.77
C LYS A 93 -5.92 14.16 8.56
N LEU A 94 -6.01 12.85 8.42
CA LEU A 94 -7.27 12.12 8.26
C LEU A 94 -8.02 11.90 9.58
N LEU A 95 -7.35 12.11 10.72
CA LEU A 95 -7.91 11.94 12.06
C LEU A 95 -8.28 13.27 12.73
N GLU A 96 -7.88 14.40 12.13
CA GLU A 96 -8.27 15.77 12.49
C GLU A 96 -9.60 16.13 11.81
#